data_AF-Q9RMH4-F1
#
_entry.id   AF-Q9RMH4-F1
#
_cell.length_a   1.000
_cell.length_b   1.000
_cell.length_c   1.000
_cell.angle_alpha   90.00
_cell.angle_beta   90.00
_cell.angle_gamma   90.00
#
_symmetry.space_group_name_H-M   'P 1'
#
loop_
_entity.id
_entity.type
_entity.pdbx_description
1 polymer ?
#
loop_
_entity_poly.entity_id
_entity_poly.type
_entity_poly.pdbx_seq_one_letter_code
_entity_poly.pdbx_strand_id
1 'polypeptide(L)' 'TPQTLINIRPVVAAIEEFFGTSQLSQFMDQNNPLSGLTHKRRLSALGPGGLLCECVGLEVRDV' A
#
# COMPACT_ATOMS: atom_id res chain seq x y z
N THR A 1 -25.48 9.36 26.10
CA THR A 1 -24.70 10.26 25.22
C THR A 1 -24.28 9.48 23.99
N PRO A 2 -24.13 10.09 22.80
CA PRO A 2 -23.91 9.37 21.53
C PRO A 2 -22.60 8.54 21.47
N GLN A 3 -21.69 8.73 22.42
CA GLN A 3 -20.43 7.99 22.52
C GLN A 3 -20.59 6.49 22.83
N THR A 4 -21.73 6.06 23.40
CA THR A 4 -21.98 4.62 23.66
C THR A 4 -22.52 3.85 22.46
N LEU A 5 -22.85 4.54 21.36
CA LEU A 5 -23.45 3.93 20.17
C LEU A 5 -22.42 3.46 19.13
N ILE A 6 -21.19 3.98 19.19
CA ILE A 6 -20.15 3.73 18.18
C ILE A 6 -18.99 2.96 18.81
N ASN A 7 -18.67 1.80 18.24
CA ASN A 7 -17.46 1.06 18.58
C ASN A 7 -16.30 1.45 17.64
N ILE A 8 -15.25 2.03 18.21
CA ILE A 8 -14.07 2.48 17.45
C ILE A 8 -13.04 1.37 17.16
N ARG A 9 -13.10 0.25 17.90
CA ARG A 9 -12.13 -0.85 17.79
C ARG A 9 -11.97 -1.40 16.36
N PRO A 10 -13.04 -1.65 15.56
CA PRO A 10 -12.87 -2.14 14.19
C PRO A 10 -12.19 -1.12 13.28
N VAL A 11 -12.38 0.18 13.51
CA VAL A 11 -11.73 1.23 12.72
C VAL A 11 -10.23 1.25 12.99
N VAL A 12 -9.84 1.18 14.26
CA VAL A 12 -8.41 1.12 14.64
C VAL A 12 -7.75 -0.14 14.10
N ALA A 13 -8.40 -1.30 14.23
CA ALA A 13 -7.88 -2.56 13.73
C ALA A 13 -7.66 -2.55 12.21
N ALA A 14 -8.59 -1.99 11.44
CA ALA A 14 -8.45 -1.88 9.99
C ALA A 14 -7.26 -0.99 9.57
N ILE A 15 -6.99 0.08 10.33
CA ILE A 15 -5.85 0.97 10.07
C ILE A 15 -4.54 0.26 10.41
N GLU A 16 -4.47 -0.43 11.56
CA GLU A 16 -3.28 -1.19 11.98
C GLU A 16 -2.96 -2.31 10.99
N GLU A 17 -3.96 -3.06 10.53
CA GLU A 17 -3.79 -4.11 9.52
C GLU A 17 -3.26 -3.53 8.20
N PHE A 18 -3.83 -2.42 7.73
CA PHE A 18 -3.39 -1.77 6.50
C PHE A 18 -1.91 -1.34 6.57
N PHE A 19 -1.48 -0.65 7.62
CA PHE A 19 -0.09 -0.20 7.69
C PHE A 19 0.89 -1.31 8.11
N GLY A 20 0.42 -2.34 8.81
CA GLY A 20 1.25 -3.43 9.31
C GLY A 20 1.60 -4.48 8.25
N THR A 21 0.67 -4.86 7.37
CA THR A 21 0.85 -6.02 6.48
C THR A 21 0.45 -5.78 5.02
N SER A 22 -0.11 -4.61 4.67
CA SER A 22 -0.49 -4.33 3.28
C SER A 22 0.71 -4.37 2.35
N GLN A 23 0.53 -4.97 1.16
CA GLN A 23 1.52 -4.99 0.09
C GLN A 23 1.95 -3.58 -0.38
N LEU A 24 1.09 -2.58 -0.19
CA LEU A 24 1.39 -1.18 -0.51
C LEU A 24 2.15 -0.46 0.62
N SER A 25 2.13 -0.99 1.84
CA SER A 25 2.89 -0.48 2.99
C SER A 25 4.30 -1.09 2.97
N GLN A 26 5.20 -0.48 2.21
CA GLN A 26 6.56 -0.99 2.01
C GLN A 26 7.56 -0.39 2.99
N PHE A 27 8.56 -1.17 3.38
CA PHE A 27 9.70 -0.66 4.13
C PHE A 27 10.54 0.26 3.24
N MET A 28 10.76 1.49 3.70
CA MET A 28 11.41 2.52 2.88
C MET A 28 12.91 2.23 2.71
N ASP A 29 13.40 2.38 1.48
CA ASP A 29 14.84 2.35 1.21
C ASP A 29 15.47 3.70 1.54
N GLN A 30 16.45 3.68 2.44
CA GLN A 30 17.14 4.86 2.96
C GLN A 30 18.66 4.82 2.76
N ASN A 31 19.16 3.98 1.85
CA ASN A 31 20.59 3.86 1.62
C ASN A 31 21.24 5.18 1.19
N ASN A 32 20.49 6.04 0.49
CA ASN A 32 20.93 7.38 0.11
C ASN A 32 19.71 8.30 -0.17
N PRO A 33 19.90 9.64 -0.21
CA PRO A 33 18.81 10.58 -0.45
C PRO A 33 18.07 10.39 -1.79
N LEU A 34 18.78 9.92 -2.82
CA LEU A 34 18.18 9.64 -4.11
C LEU A 34 17.26 8.42 -4.04
N SER A 35 17.67 7.34 -3.35
CA SER A 35 16.85 6.15 -3.16
C SER A 35 15.57 6.46 -2.38
N GLY A 36 15.67 7.27 -1.33
CA GLY A 36 14.49 7.74 -0.59
C GLY A 36 13.54 8.57 -1.46
N LEU A 37 14.07 9.39 -2.38
CA LEU A 37 13.26 10.20 -3.29
C LEU A 37 12.60 9.36 -4.40
N THR A 38 13.31 8.38 -4.96
CA THR A 38 12.76 7.49 -5.98
C THR A 38 11.70 6.56 -5.40
N HIS A 39 11.92 6.01 -4.20
CA HIS A 39 10.94 5.15 -3.53
C HIS A 39 9.62 5.90 -3.27
N LYS A 40 9.69 7.12 -2.73
CA LYS A 40 8.50 7.96 -2.47
C LYS A 40 7.74 8.38 -3.72
N ARG A 41 8.41 8.42 -4.88
CA ARG A 41 7.80 8.78 -6.18
C ARG A 41 7.41 7.57 -7.02
N ARG A 42 7.63 6.34 -6.52
CA ARG A 42 7.35 5.11 -7.25
C ARG A 42 5.84 4.85 -7.29
N LEU A 43 5.33 4.56 -8.48
CA LEU A 43 3.96 4.07 -8.69
C LEU A 43 4.00 2.55 -8.88
N SER A 44 3.03 1.83 -8.30
CA SER A 44 2.89 0.38 -8.43
C SER A 44 1.51 0.05 -8.99
N ALA A 45 1.47 -0.74 -10.07
CA ALA A 45 0.24 -1.34 -10.59
C ALA A 45 -0.10 -2.68 -9.91
N LEU A 46 0.78 -3.17 -9.02
CA LEU A 46 0.61 -4.40 -8.26
C LEU A 46 0.01 -4.08 -6.89
N GLY A 47 -0.90 -4.95 -6.41
CA GLY A 47 -1.58 -4.80 -5.12
C GLY A 47 -2.94 -5.49 -5.10
N PRO A 48 -3.66 -5.47 -3.95
CA PRO A 48 -5.05 -5.90 -3.88
C PRO A 48 -5.90 -5.10 -4.87
N GLY A 49 -6.60 -5.77 -5.78
CA GLY A 49 -7.37 -5.13 -6.86
C GLY A 49 -6.53 -4.57 -8.02
N GLY A 50 -5.21 -4.74 -7.97
CA GLY A 50 -4.28 -4.42 -9.04
C GLY A 50 -3.94 -5.64 -9.91
N LEU A 51 -2.89 -5.49 -10.71
CA LEU A 51 -2.41 -6.55 -11.58
C LEU A 51 -1.63 -7.61 -10.80
N LEU A 52 -1.77 -8.87 -11.22
CA LEU A 52 -0.95 -9.99 -10.73
C LEU A 52 0.28 -10.15 -11.63
N CYS A 53 1.48 -10.20 -11.06
CA CYS A 53 2.73 -10.25 -11.83
C CYS A 53 2.74 -11.33 -12.93
N GLU A 54 2.16 -12.50 -12.61
CA GLU A 54 2.10 -13.69 -13.48
C GLU A 54 1.03 -13.61 -14.59
N CYS A 55 0.06 -12.71 -14.47
CA CYS A 55 -1.10 -12.62 -15.37
C CYS A 55 -1.10 -11.38 -16.26
N VAL A 56 -0.03 -10.57 -16.26
CA VAL A 56 0.04 -9.32 -17.03
C VAL A 56 0.56 -9.57 -18.44
N GLY A 57 -0.29 -9.28 -19.43
CA GLY A 57 0.05 -9.28 -20.85
C GLY A 57 1.02 -8.15 -21.24
N LEU A 58 1.58 -8.27 -22.45
CA LEU A 58 2.60 -7.34 -22.96
C LEU A 58 2.03 -5.93 -23.20
N GLU A 59 0.73 -5.81 -23.49
CA GLU A 59 0.03 -4.55 -23.76
C GLU A 59 0.09 -3.54 -22.61
N VAL A 60 0.11 -4.00 -21.35
CA VAL A 60 0.18 -3.12 -20.16
C VAL A 60 1.63 -2.74 -19.82
N ARG A 61 2.61 -3.37 -20.48
CA ARG A 61 4.04 -3.13 -20.29
C ARG A 61 4.66 -2.27 -21.40
N ASP A 62 3.89 -1.94 -22.44
CA ASP A 62 4.30 -1.04 -23.52
C ASP A 62 4.36 0.42 -23.03
N VAL A 63 5.15 1.27 -23.70
CA VAL A 63 5.46 2.67 -23.27
C VAL A 63 4.82 3.72 -24.16
#